data_AF-A0A3E1NQJ3-F1
#
_entry.id   AF-A0A3E1NQJ3-F1
#
_cell.length_a   1.000
_cell.length_b   1.000
_cell.length_c   1.000
_cell.angle_alpha   90.00
_cell.angle_beta   90.00
_cell.angle_gamma   90.00
#
_symmetry.space_group_name_H-M   'P 1'
#
loop_
_entity.id
_entity.type
_entity.pdbx_description
1 polymer ?
#
loop_
_entity_poly.entity_id
_entity_poly.type
_entity_poly.pdbx_seq_one_letter_code
_entity_poly.pdbx_strand_id
1 'polypeptide(L)'
;MRQWNTIVLLLLAAAAVLLLWKEWRRVPQKRRWLRLWCTVLALAGFGGLAIPVHYTVNKTAMGKALLLTDGYDEDSLQALLKANNGVKIYKWNKGEVVPANIQIIHLLGYGLLPDELQQLPPAQCVFHPATPVAGIGAVSWLPQLTEGNRLQVQGAVTGNANQPLQLLLQMGSTLLDSLTLAPGIRQFTLGTVPRHLGNAVYTLTLLQAKDTLEQQPVAVTVQQAPRLKVLLLASSPDFENKFLAGWLGRNGHTVFIRTAISKEKYHTSFLNTPAVSLDRLNNILLDSIDVCIADAAALQAMPASEITTLQAQVTAKGMGMIIRSDTAYNKTAFYQQPFIVQPSTEVTPQELLLRDENNAVTAALTTTQQSYLQASEWMQPLVQNNQRKSLAAAALLGSGKLVYTTLNNSYSWLLAAHEADYAAYWTGLLQQAARKRETAEQWQVLPALPLVRHAVRLVINAAVPPQIQVGAAAIALAQNPQLPYLYEGSYWPAAAGWQAGIGTHGDTHWWYAYALQDWLNVQRQQRLIATRDFCRLQQNAAVTATQQQPEQQELSPWYAAVVLLLACTVLWIERKLAYT
;
A
#
# COMPACT_ATOMS: atom_id res chain seq x y z
N MET A 1 -29.57 28.88 26.75
CA MET A 1 -30.87 29.30 26.16
C MET A 1 -32.09 28.93 27.00
N ARG A 2 -32.28 27.66 27.44
CA ARG A 2 -33.47 27.26 28.23
C ARG A 2 -33.72 28.09 29.51
N GLN A 3 -32.67 28.35 30.31
CA GLN A 3 -32.80 29.16 31.54
C GLN A 3 -33.15 30.63 31.28
N TRP A 4 -32.65 31.22 30.19
CA TRP A 4 -32.98 32.59 29.79
C TRP A 4 -34.46 32.70 29.36
N ASN A 5 -34.92 31.76 28.52
CA ASN A 5 -36.30 31.74 28.06
C ASN A 5 -37.30 31.57 29.23
N THR A 6 -36.96 30.76 30.25
CA THR A 6 -37.80 30.61 31.45
C THR A 6 -37.87 31.89 32.28
N ILE A 7 -36.76 32.64 32.40
CA ILE A 7 -36.74 33.92 33.13
C ILE A 7 -37.60 34.96 32.38
N VAL A 8 -37.44 35.06 31.06
CA VAL A 8 -38.22 35.97 30.22
C VAL A 8 -39.73 35.66 30.29
N LEU A 9 -40.11 34.38 30.25
CA LEU A 9 -41.51 33.97 30.38
C LEU A 9 -42.11 34.30 31.76
N LEU A 10 -41.36 34.11 32.84
CA LEU A 10 -41.81 34.46 34.20
C LEU A 10 -41.99 35.97 34.36
N LEU A 11 -41.07 36.77 33.83
CA LEU A 11 -41.19 38.23 33.84
C LEU A 11 -42.36 38.73 32.99
N LEU A 12 -42.59 38.14 31.82
CA LEU A 12 -43.75 38.43 30.97
C LEU A 12 -45.07 38.07 31.66
N ALA A 13 -45.14 36.93 32.34
CA ALA A 13 -46.32 36.52 33.09
C ALA A 13 -46.63 37.46 34.27
N ALA A 14 -45.60 37.86 35.02
CA ALA A 14 -45.74 38.84 36.09
C ALA A 14 -46.19 40.22 35.56
N ALA A 15 -45.60 40.67 34.44
CA ALA A 15 -46.01 41.89 33.76
C ALA A 15 -47.45 41.82 33.24
N ALA A 16 -47.88 40.67 32.69
CA ALA A 16 -49.25 40.44 32.24
C ALA A 16 -50.24 40.61 33.38
N VAL A 17 -49.98 39.98 34.53
CA VAL A 17 -50.87 40.07 35.70
C VAL A 17 -50.99 41.52 36.18
N LEU A 18 -49.87 42.24 36.30
CA LEU A 18 -49.85 43.63 36.76
C LEU A 18 -50.54 44.59 35.77
N LEU A 19 -50.24 44.47 34.48
CA LEU A 19 -50.78 45.37 33.44
C LEU A 19 -52.27 45.11 33.21
N LEU A 20 -52.71 43.85 33.15
CA LEU A 20 -54.12 43.51 33.02
C LEU A 20 -54.92 43.96 34.25
N TRP A 21 -54.38 43.81 35.46
CA TRP A 21 -55.02 44.30 36.68
C TRP A 21 -55.16 45.83 36.69
N LYS A 22 -54.11 46.54 36.28
CA LYS A 22 -54.10 48.01 36.20
C LYS A 22 -55.11 48.52 35.16
N GLU A 23 -55.21 47.85 34.01
CA GLU A 23 -56.13 48.22 32.94
C GLU A 23 -57.59 47.86 33.28
N TRP A 24 -57.81 46.80 34.05
CA TRP A 24 -59.12 46.40 34.57
C TRP A 24 -59.70 47.43 35.56
N ARG A 25 -58.85 48.02 36.41
CA ARG A 25 -59.25 49.05 37.40
C ARG A 25 -59.49 50.45 36.80
N ARG A 26 -59.18 50.66 35.52
CA ARG A 26 -59.24 51.99 34.90
C ARG A 26 -60.69 52.37 34.52
N VAL A 27 -61.07 53.61 34.84
CA VAL A 27 -62.37 54.24 34.50
C VAL A 27 -62.10 55.30 33.42
N PRO A 28 -62.89 55.44 32.33
CA PRO A 28 -64.21 54.87 32.04
C PRO A 28 -64.22 53.44 31.46
N GLN A 29 -65.38 52.77 31.51
CA GLN A 29 -65.55 51.35 31.13
C GLN A 29 -65.70 51.08 29.62
N LYS A 30 -65.71 52.13 28.78
CA LYS A 30 -65.86 51.97 27.32
C LYS A 30 -64.59 51.31 26.75
N ARG A 31 -64.76 50.37 25.81
CA ARG A 31 -63.69 49.66 25.07
C ARG A 31 -62.70 48.82 25.90
N ARG A 32 -63.08 48.43 27.13
CA ARG A 32 -62.26 47.59 28.04
C ARG A 32 -61.67 46.34 27.39
N TRP A 33 -62.48 45.59 26.65
CA TRP A 33 -62.03 44.37 25.99
C TRP A 33 -60.95 44.65 24.95
N LEU A 34 -61.07 45.74 24.19
CA LEU A 34 -60.08 46.11 23.18
C LEU A 34 -58.72 46.42 23.83
N ARG A 35 -58.70 47.12 24.97
CA ARG A 35 -57.47 47.37 25.73
C ARG A 35 -56.83 46.10 26.29
N LEU A 36 -57.64 45.20 26.84
CA LEU A 36 -57.15 43.91 27.35
C LEU A 36 -56.49 43.10 26.23
N TRP A 37 -57.14 43.01 25.06
CA TRP A 37 -56.59 42.36 23.88
C TRP A 37 -55.29 43.02 23.38
N CYS A 38 -55.25 44.36 23.29
CA CYS A 38 -54.04 45.06 22.88
C CYS A 38 -52.89 44.90 23.89
N THR A 39 -53.18 44.82 25.19
CA THR A 39 -52.16 44.61 26.23
C THR A 39 -51.57 43.20 26.13
N VAL A 40 -52.40 42.18 25.89
CA VAL A 40 -51.95 40.81 25.63
C VAL A 40 -51.14 40.74 24.34
N LEU A 41 -51.58 41.40 23.26
CA LEU A 41 -50.85 41.45 21.99
C LEU A 41 -49.51 42.18 22.10
N ALA A 42 -49.42 43.26 22.88
CA ALA A 42 -48.17 43.96 23.15
C ALA A 42 -47.19 43.06 23.91
N LEU A 43 -47.66 42.35 24.94
CA LEU A 43 -46.83 41.40 25.69
C LEU A 43 -46.37 40.21 24.83
N ALA A 44 -47.24 39.70 23.95
CA ALA A 44 -46.90 38.65 23.00
C ALA A 44 -45.86 39.13 21.97
N GLY A 45 -46.01 40.36 21.45
CA GLY A 45 -45.04 40.98 20.54
C GLY A 45 -43.67 41.21 21.21
N PHE A 46 -43.66 41.67 22.46
CA PHE A 46 -42.43 41.83 23.23
C PHE A 46 -41.76 40.49 23.54
N GLY A 47 -42.54 39.46 23.88
CA GLY A 47 -42.04 38.10 24.05
C GLY A 47 -41.43 37.50 22.78
N GLY A 48 -42.04 37.76 21.62
CA GLY A 48 -41.52 37.34 20.31
C GLY A 48 -40.22 38.03 19.89
N LEU A 49 -39.90 39.20 20.45
CA LEU A 49 -38.59 39.87 20.26
C LEU A 49 -37.50 39.30 21.16
N ALA A 50 -37.87 38.88 22.39
CA ALA A 50 -36.92 38.37 23.37
C ALA A 50 -36.61 36.88 23.20
N ILE A 51 -37.53 36.11 22.59
CA ILE A 51 -37.39 34.68 22.36
C ILE A 51 -37.47 34.43 20.83
N PRO A 52 -36.35 34.08 20.17
CA PRO A 52 -36.37 33.75 18.74
C PRO A 52 -37.28 32.54 18.50
N VAL A 53 -38.32 32.73 17.69
CA VAL A 53 -39.25 31.67 17.31
C VAL A 53 -38.61 30.89 16.17
N HIS A 54 -38.31 29.62 16.44
CA HIS A 54 -37.73 28.72 15.45
C HIS A 54 -38.85 27.97 14.75
N TYR A 55 -38.83 27.94 13.43
CA TYR A 55 -39.72 27.09 12.63
C TYR A 55 -38.88 26.21 11.73
N THR A 56 -39.31 24.96 11.57
CA THR A 56 -38.64 24.00 10.69
C THR A 56 -39.10 24.23 9.27
N VAL A 57 -38.19 24.68 8.41
CA VAL A 57 -38.44 24.74 6.96
C VAL A 57 -37.79 23.54 6.33
N ASN A 58 -38.59 22.68 5.69
CA ASN A 58 -38.06 21.68 4.79
C ASN A 58 -37.60 22.41 3.53
N LYS A 59 -36.32 22.79 3.45
CA LYS A 59 -35.74 23.19 2.16
C LYS A 59 -35.89 22.00 1.22
N THR A 60 -36.61 22.21 0.12
CA THR A 60 -36.67 21.26 -0.99
C THR A 60 -35.24 21.03 -1.48
N ALA A 61 -34.72 19.82 -1.24
CA ALA A 61 -33.41 19.44 -1.74
C ALA A 61 -33.36 19.63 -3.26
N MET A 62 -32.22 20.07 -3.80
CA MET A 62 -32.02 19.96 -5.24
C MET A 62 -32.01 18.46 -5.57
N GLY A 63 -32.98 18.03 -6.37
CA GLY A 63 -33.26 16.60 -6.52
C GLY A 63 -32.08 15.80 -7.07
N LYS A 64 -31.32 16.37 -8.03
CA LYS A 64 -30.23 15.67 -8.72
C LYS A 64 -29.12 16.64 -9.15
N ALA A 65 -27.91 16.13 -9.37
CA ALA A 65 -26.81 16.81 -10.05
C ALA A 65 -26.08 15.85 -11.00
N LEU A 66 -25.57 16.37 -12.13
CA LEU A 66 -24.62 15.66 -12.98
C LEU A 66 -23.21 16.14 -12.68
N LEU A 67 -22.30 15.23 -12.36
CA LEU A 67 -20.89 15.50 -12.19
C LEU A 67 -20.11 14.85 -13.34
N LEU A 68 -19.40 15.68 -14.12
CA LEU A 68 -18.60 15.24 -15.25
C LEU A 68 -17.13 15.12 -14.86
N THR A 69 -16.55 13.97 -15.15
CA THR A 69 -15.12 13.65 -15.07
C THR A 69 -14.57 13.36 -16.47
N ASP A 70 -13.25 13.31 -16.64
CA ASP A 70 -12.66 13.01 -17.96
C ASP A 70 -13.21 11.72 -18.59
N GLY A 71 -13.28 11.69 -19.91
CA GLY A 71 -13.76 10.51 -20.66
C GLY A 71 -15.26 10.26 -20.56
N TYR A 72 -16.06 11.23 -20.11
CA TYR A 72 -17.51 11.12 -20.16
C TYR A 72 -18.00 10.99 -21.61
N ASP A 73 -19.03 10.15 -21.79
CA ASP A 73 -19.66 9.94 -23.08
C ASP A 73 -20.75 10.98 -23.33
N GLU A 74 -20.72 11.64 -24.49
CA GLU A 74 -21.65 12.73 -24.83
C GLU A 74 -23.07 12.22 -25.04
N ASP A 75 -23.23 11.02 -25.62
CA ASP A 75 -24.54 10.41 -25.85
C ASP A 75 -25.22 10.06 -24.52
N SER A 76 -24.45 9.51 -23.58
CA SER A 76 -24.89 9.23 -22.21
C SER A 76 -25.28 10.50 -21.46
N LEU A 77 -24.53 11.59 -21.63
CA LEU A 77 -24.86 12.90 -21.08
C LEU A 77 -26.19 13.40 -21.64
N GLN A 78 -26.38 13.37 -22.96
CA GLN A 78 -27.62 13.81 -23.61
C GLN A 78 -28.82 12.97 -23.19
N ALA A 79 -28.66 11.64 -23.07
CA ALA A 79 -29.71 10.75 -22.58
C ALA A 79 -30.12 11.09 -21.14
N LEU A 80 -29.16 11.37 -20.26
CA LEU A 80 -29.42 11.74 -18.87
C LEU A 80 -30.06 13.13 -18.72
N LEU A 81 -29.69 14.09 -19.58
CA LEU A 81 -30.32 15.41 -19.62
C LEU A 81 -31.78 15.33 -20.10
N LYS A 82 -32.08 14.46 -21.08
CA LYS A 82 -33.46 14.19 -21.52
C LYS A 82 -34.29 13.48 -20.44
N ALA A 83 -33.68 12.54 -19.71
CA ALA A 83 -34.35 11.81 -18.63
C ALA A 83 -34.56 12.63 -17.36
N ASN A 84 -33.74 13.68 -17.14
CA ASN A 84 -33.80 14.52 -15.96
C ASN A 84 -33.82 16.00 -16.34
N ASN A 85 -35.03 16.55 -16.55
CA ASN A 85 -35.21 17.97 -16.86
C ASN A 85 -34.78 18.85 -15.67
N GLY A 86 -33.98 19.90 -15.95
CA GLY A 86 -33.60 20.93 -14.98
C GLY A 86 -32.41 20.58 -14.08
N VAL A 87 -31.66 19.52 -14.37
CA VAL A 87 -30.47 19.16 -13.57
C VAL A 87 -29.28 20.03 -13.92
N LYS A 88 -28.59 20.55 -12.89
CA LYS A 88 -27.35 21.31 -13.06
C LYS A 88 -26.16 20.39 -13.34
N ILE A 89 -25.33 20.80 -14.28
CA ILE A 89 -24.07 20.13 -14.66
C ILE A 89 -22.94 20.78 -13.89
N TYR A 90 -22.09 19.96 -13.28
CA TYR A 90 -20.85 20.36 -12.63
C TYR A 90 -19.67 19.63 -13.29
N LYS A 91 -18.58 20.35 -13.55
CA LYS A 91 -17.33 19.80 -14.12
C LYS A 91 -16.25 19.75 -13.05
N TRP A 92 -15.87 18.55 -12.62
CA TRP A 92 -14.88 18.36 -11.56
C TRP A 92 -13.54 19.01 -11.91
N ASN A 93 -13.07 18.79 -13.14
CA ASN A 93 -11.77 19.30 -13.61
C ASN A 93 -11.68 20.83 -13.73
N LYS A 94 -12.80 21.55 -13.57
CA LYS A 94 -12.83 23.02 -13.52
C LYS A 94 -12.90 23.57 -12.10
N GLY A 95 -12.81 22.71 -11.08
CA GLY A 95 -12.92 23.11 -9.67
C GLY A 95 -14.33 23.53 -9.27
N GLU A 96 -15.36 23.10 -10.02
CA GLU A 96 -16.74 23.43 -9.71
C GLU A 96 -17.20 22.64 -8.48
N VAL A 97 -17.62 23.36 -7.44
CA VAL A 97 -18.04 22.76 -6.18
C VAL A 97 -19.50 22.32 -6.26
N VAL A 98 -19.75 21.05 -5.96
CA VAL A 98 -21.09 20.47 -5.87
C VAL A 98 -21.74 20.92 -4.56
N PRO A 99 -22.91 21.58 -4.57
CA PRO A 99 -23.53 22.09 -3.35
C PRO A 99 -23.99 20.96 -2.41
N ALA A 100 -23.97 21.23 -1.10
CA ALA A 100 -24.24 20.22 -0.07
C ALA A 100 -25.71 19.72 -0.02
N ASN A 101 -26.65 20.39 -0.69
CA ASN A 101 -28.09 20.09 -0.64
C ASN A 101 -28.59 19.21 -1.81
N ILE A 102 -27.72 18.35 -2.37
CA ILE A 102 -28.05 17.43 -3.47
C ILE A 102 -28.37 16.04 -2.92
N GLN A 103 -29.46 15.44 -3.38
CA GLN A 103 -29.84 14.07 -3.00
C GLN A 103 -29.18 12.99 -3.84
N ILE A 104 -29.04 13.21 -5.16
CA ILE A 104 -28.50 12.22 -6.10
C ILE A 104 -27.42 12.86 -6.97
N ILE A 105 -26.24 12.23 -7.02
CA ILE A 105 -25.15 12.61 -7.92
C ILE A 105 -25.01 11.54 -9.00
N HIS A 106 -25.26 11.94 -10.24
CA HIS A 106 -24.90 11.13 -11.41
C HIS A 106 -23.46 11.47 -11.80
N LEU A 107 -22.53 10.54 -11.61
CA LEU A 107 -21.13 10.73 -11.96
C LEU A 107 -20.86 10.07 -13.31
N LEU A 108 -20.37 10.83 -14.29
CA LEU A 108 -20.04 10.33 -15.63
C LEU A 108 -18.54 10.43 -15.90
N GLY A 109 -17.97 9.41 -16.57
CA GLY A 109 -16.59 9.39 -17.04
C GLY A 109 -15.71 8.36 -16.31
N TYR A 110 -14.41 8.64 -16.20
CA TYR A 110 -13.44 7.75 -15.53
C TYR A 110 -13.54 7.75 -14.00
N GLY A 111 -14.29 8.67 -13.39
CA GLY A 111 -14.40 8.75 -11.94
C GLY A 111 -13.36 9.65 -11.28
N LEU A 112 -13.29 9.56 -9.96
CA LEU A 112 -12.45 10.37 -9.08
C LEU A 112 -11.49 9.49 -8.26
N LEU A 113 -10.43 10.11 -7.74
CA LEU A 113 -9.51 9.48 -6.78
C LEU A 113 -10.17 9.33 -5.39
N PRO A 114 -9.68 8.41 -4.54
CA PRO A 114 -10.23 8.21 -3.19
C PRO A 114 -10.33 9.49 -2.35
N ASP A 115 -9.31 10.34 -2.38
CA ASP A 115 -9.28 11.60 -1.61
C ASP A 115 -10.24 12.65 -2.18
N GLU A 116 -10.49 12.63 -3.49
CA GLU A 116 -11.47 13.49 -4.16
C GLU A 116 -12.90 13.05 -3.86
N LEU A 117 -13.15 11.75 -3.80
CA LEU A 117 -14.46 11.18 -3.44
C LEU A 117 -14.90 11.58 -2.03
N GLN A 118 -13.96 11.76 -1.09
CA GLN A 118 -14.25 12.24 0.26
C GLN A 118 -14.74 13.70 0.31
N GLN A 119 -14.47 14.49 -0.74
CA GLN A 119 -14.91 15.88 -0.83
C GLN A 119 -16.35 16.00 -1.37
N LEU A 120 -16.93 14.91 -1.89
CA LEU A 120 -18.30 14.90 -2.36
C LEU A 120 -19.29 15.01 -1.18
N PRO A 121 -20.41 15.73 -1.36
CA PRO A 121 -21.43 15.81 -0.31
C PRO A 121 -22.09 14.44 -0.10
N PRO A 122 -22.68 14.21 1.10
CA PRO A 122 -23.38 12.97 1.41
C PRO A 122 -24.68 12.86 0.60
N ALA A 123 -24.58 12.32 -0.61
CA ALA A 123 -25.66 12.12 -1.57
C ALA A 123 -25.69 10.65 -2.02
N GLN A 124 -26.77 10.20 -2.67
CA GLN A 124 -26.76 8.92 -3.37
C GLN A 124 -25.93 9.04 -4.65
N CYS A 125 -24.82 8.32 -4.74
CA CYS A 125 -24.05 8.25 -5.98
C CYS A 125 -24.60 7.20 -6.96
N VAL A 126 -24.81 7.60 -8.21
CA VAL A 126 -25.08 6.73 -9.36
C VAL A 126 -23.97 6.92 -10.37
N PHE A 127 -23.15 5.88 -10.57
CA PHE A 127 -21.99 5.94 -11.43
C PHE A 127 -22.29 5.43 -12.85
N HIS A 128 -21.94 6.23 -13.85
CA HIS A 128 -22.01 5.94 -15.28
C HIS A 128 -20.58 5.89 -15.84
N PRO A 129 -19.92 4.73 -15.81
CA PRO A 129 -18.51 4.61 -16.15
C PRO A 129 -18.26 4.81 -17.65
N ALA A 130 -17.15 5.47 -17.97
CA ALA A 130 -16.61 5.52 -19.33
C ALA A 130 -16.24 4.11 -19.86
N THR A 131 -16.22 3.96 -21.18
CA THR A 131 -15.69 2.76 -21.82
C THR A 131 -14.17 2.64 -21.57
N PRO A 132 -13.66 1.48 -21.14
CA PRO A 132 -12.23 1.28 -20.96
C PRO A 132 -11.47 1.46 -22.27
N VAL A 133 -10.37 2.23 -22.22
CA VAL A 133 -9.48 2.44 -23.37
C VAL A 133 -8.52 1.26 -23.49
N ALA A 134 -8.12 0.94 -24.74
CA ALA A 134 -7.08 -0.06 -24.97
C ALA A 134 -5.73 0.44 -24.44
N GLY A 135 -5.02 -0.38 -23.66
CA GLY A 135 -3.74 -0.06 -23.05
C GLY A 135 -3.48 -0.83 -21.76
N ILE A 136 -2.44 -0.45 -21.01
CA ILE A 136 -2.06 -1.10 -19.76
C ILE A 136 -2.98 -0.61 -18.64
N GLY A 137 -3.86 -1.49 -18.16
CA GLY A 137 -4.85 -1.19 -17.12
C GLY A 137 -4.38 -1.48 -15.70
N ALA A 138 -3.35 -2.32 -15.54
CA ALA A 138 -2.72 -2.60 -14.25
C ALA A 138 -1.23 -2.94 -14.44
N VAL A 139 -0.39 -2.53 -13.50
CA VAL A 139 1.04 -2.84 -13.50
C VAL A 139 1.57 -2.92 -12.06
N SER A 140 2.57 -3.75 -11.84
CA SER A 140 3.28 -3.90 -10.57
C SER A 140 4.71 -4.40 -10.81
N TRP A 141 5.64 -3.90 -10.02
CA TRP A 141 7.02 -4.38 -9.92
C TRP A 141 7.61 -3.98 -8.57
N LEU A 142 8.75 -4.57 -8.22
CA LEU A 142 9.50 -4.19 -7.02
C LEU A 142 10.43 -3.00 -7.37
N PRO A 143 10.22 -1.79 -6.80
CA PRO A 143 10.99 -0.61 -7.17
C PRO A 143 12.41 -0.59 -6.59
N GLN A 144 12.70 -1.40 -5.57
CA GLN A 144 14.02 -1.53 -4.95
C GLN A 144 14.51 -2.97 -5.08
N LEU A 145 15.60 -3.15 -5.83
CA LEU A 145 16.23 -4.44 -6.07
C LEU A 145 17.62 -4.47 -5.43
N THR A 146 18.10 -5.66 -5.14
CA THR A 146 19.51 -5.90 -4.85
C THR A 146 20.21 -6.35 -6.14
N GLU A 147 21.48 -6.02 -6.30
CA GLU A 147 22.32 -6.49 -7.40
C GLU A 147 22.19 -8.00 -7.62
N GLY A 148 22.01 -8.41 -8.88
CA GLY A 148 21.75 -9.80 -9.27
C GLY A 148 20.27 -10.21 -9.26
N ASN A 149 19.39 -9.47 -8.58
CA ASN A 149 17.96 -9.80 -8.56
C ASN A 149 17.30 -9.48 -9.90
N ARG A 150 16.35 -10.33 -10.30
CA ARG A 150 15.54 -10.09 -11.49
C ARG A 150 14.48 -9.02 -11.23
N LEU A 151 14.44 -8.00 -12.08
CA LEU A 151 13.29 -7.13 -12.23
C LEU A 151 12.17 -7.91 -12.90
N GLN A 152 11.03 -8.06 -12.23
CA GLN A 152 9.81 -8.57 -12.83
C GLN A 152 8.77 -7.46 -12.94
N VAL A 153 8.29 -7.23 -14.15
CA VAL A 153 7.19 -6.30 -14.45
C VAL A 153 5.98 -7.12 -14.84
N GLN A 154 4.95 -7.06 -14.00
CA GLN A 154 3.72 -7.83 -14.15
C GLN A 154 2.54 -6.88 -14.29
N GLY A 155 1.49 -7.30 -15.00
CA GLY A 155 0.34 -6.44 -15.18
C GLY A 155 -0.76 -7.05 -16.02
N ALA A 156 -1.73 -6.20 -16.34
CA ALA A 156 -2.83 -6.55 -17.22
C ALA A 156 -3.12 -5.46 -18.25
N VAL A 157 -3.45 -5.88 -19.46
CA VAL A 157 -3.82 -5.05 -20.59
C VAL A 157 -5.33 -5.11 -20.79
N THR A 158 -5.94 -3.94 -21.00
CA THR A 158 -7.33 -3.77 -21.43
C THR A 158 -7.34 -3.44 -22.92
N GLY A 159 -8.29 -3.94 -23.72
CA GLY A 159 -8.34 -3.62 -25.15
C GLY A 159 -9.10 -4.62 -26.01
N ASN A 160 -9.27 -4.28 -27.29
CA ASN A 160 -10.06 -5.04 -28.25
C ASN A 160 -9.45 -6.42 -28.53
N ALA A 161 -10.25 -7.46 -28.26
CA ALA A 161 -9.85 -8.86 -28.19
C ALA A 161 -9.48 -9.51 -29.54
N ASN A 162 -9.35 -8.75 -30.63
CA ASN A 162 -9.26 -9.30 -31.99
C ASN A 162 -7.88 -9.17 -32.64
N GLN A 163 -6.91 -8.51 -32.00
CA GLN A 163 -5.55 -8.39 -32.53
C GLN A 163 -4.51 -8.76 -31.46
N PRO A 164 -3.40 -9.42 -31.85
CA PRO A 164 -2.31 -9.69 -30.94
C PRO A 164 -1.65 -8.38 -30.50
N LEU A 165 -1.20 -8.35 -29.24
CA LEU A 165 -0.49 -7.23 -28.66
C LEU A 165 0.94 -7.64 -28.38
N GLN A 166 1.89 -6.72 -28.55
CA GLN A 166 3.29 -6.97 -28.24
C GLN A 166 3.76 -6.01 -27.16
N LEU A 167 4.33 -6.55 -26.09
CA LEU A 167 4.95 -5.78 -25.02
C LEU A 167 6.46 -5.89 -25.14
N LEU A 168 7.16 -4.76 -24.98
CA LEU A 168 8.61 -4.66 -25.01
C LEU A 168 9.09 -3.99 -23.73
N LEU A 169 10.03 -4.63 -23.02
CA LEU A 169 10.77 -4.03 -21.92
C LEU A 169 12.14 -3.60 -22.41
N GLN A 170 12.44 -2.30 -22.29
CA GLN A 170 13.63 -1.70 -22.88
C GLN A 170 14.38 -0.81 -21.86
N MET A 171 15.67 -0.64 -22.08
CA MET A 171 16.50 0.38 -21.43
C MET A 171 17.20 1.18 -22.52
N GLY A 172 16.83 2.44 -22.67
CA GLY A 172 17.23 3.23 -23.85
C GLY A 172 16.76 2.55 -25.13
N SER A 173 17.68 2.23 -26.04
CA SER A 173 17.41 1.51 -27.29
C SER A 173 17.54 -0.01 -27.20
N THR A 174 18.00 -0.54 -26.05
CA THR A 174 18.25 -1.98 -25.89
C THR A 174 16.98 -2.70 -25.47
N LEU A 175 16.56 -3.68 -26.28
CA LEU A 175 15.50 -4.61 -25.91
C LEU A 175 16.01 -5.62 -24.89
N LEU A 176 15.32 -5.72 -23.75
CA LEU A 176 15.70 -6.60 -22.64
C LEU A 176 14.81 -7.83 -22.56
N ASP A 177 13.51 -7.66 -22.82
CA ASP A 177 12.54 -8.75 -22.86
C ASP A 177 11.34 -8.34 -23.74
N SER A 178 10.63 -9.32 -24.29
CA SER A 178 9.43 -9.08 -25.10
C SER A 178 8.42 -10.21 -24.97
N LEU A 179 7.13 -9.87 -25.06
CA LEU A 179 6.04 -10.83 -24.98
C LEU A 179 4.96 -10.48 -26.01
N THR A 180 4.56 -11.47 -26.80
CA THR A 180 3.40 -11.36 -27.70
C THR A 180 2.20 -12.02 -27.03
N LEU A 181 1.19 -11.22 -26.71
CA LEU A 181 -0.08 -11.67 -26.15
C LEU A 181 -1.04 -12.08 -27.28
N ALA A 182 -1.51 -13.33 -27.21
CA ALA A 182 -2.55 -13.82 -28.10
C ALA A 182 -3.90 -13.10 -27.83
N PRO A 183 -4.78 -13.00 -28.84
CA PRO A 183 -6.12 -12.46 -28.68
C PRO A 183 -6.85 -13.08 -27.47
N GLY A 184 -7.38 -12.23 -26.58
CA GLY A 184 -8.11 -12.65 -25.38
C GLY A 184 -7.25 -12.84 -24.10
N ILE A 185 -5.93 -13.02 -24.23
CA ILE A 185 -5.03 -13.03 -23.07
C ILE A 185 -4.80 -11.59 -22.59
N ARG A 186 -4.98 -11.36 -21.29
CA ARG A 186 -4.90 -10.01 -20.71
C ARG A 186 -3.76 -9.81 -19.72
N GLN A 187 -3.13 -10.87 -19.24
CA GLN A 187 -2.05 -10.77 -18.24
C GLN A 187 -0.69 -10.91 -18.91
N PHE A 188 0.30 -10.18 -18.39
CA PHE A 188 1.68 -10.26 -18.87
C PHE A 188 2.67 -10.35 -17.72
N THR A 189 3.84 -10.90 -18.03
CA THR A 189 5.02 -10.89 -17.18
C THR A 189 6.24 -10.76 -18.08
N LEU A 190 7.05 -9.73 -17.82
CA LEU A 190 8.33 -9.49 -18.46
C LEU A 190 9.38 -9.38 -17.36
N GLY A 191 10.62 -9.73 -17.64
CA GLY A 191 11.66 -9.51 -16.65
C GLY A 191 13.09 -9.65 -17.15
N THR A 192 13.98 -8.93 -16.48
CA THR A 192 15.39 -8.81 -16.82
C THR A 192 16.24 -8.75 -15.55
N VAL A 193 17.53 -9.03 -15.65
CA VAL A 193 18.47 -8.81 -14.54
C VAL A 193 19.18 -7.46 -14.79
N PRO A 194 18.92 -6.43 -13.97
CA PRO A 194 19.58 -5.14 -14.10
C PRO A 194 21.11 -5.25 -14.08
N ARG A 195 21.78 -4.57 -15.02
CA ARG A 195 23.25 -4.52 -15.13
C ARG A 195 23.81 -3.16 -14.72
N HIS A 196 23.15 -2.50 -13.78
CA HIS A 196 23.55 -1.20 -13.23
C HIS A 196 23.34 -1.19 -11.72
N LEU A 197 24.02 -0.26 -11.04
CA LEU A 197 23.76 0.10 -9.65
C LEU A 197 23.07 1.47 -9.60
N GLY A 198 22.34 1.73 -8.53
CA GLY A 198 21.59 2.96 -8.32
C GLY A 198 20.32 3.03 -9.18
N ASN A 199 19.91 4.25 -9.46
CA ASN A 199 18.60 4.59 -10.02
C ASN A 199 18.58 4.46 -11.55
N ALA A 200 17.56 3.80 -12.10
CA ALA A 200 17.32 3.78 -13.54
C ALA A 200 15.82 3.72 -13.87
N VAL A 201 15.48 4.24 -15.05
CA VAL A 201 14.12 4.21 -15.58
C VAL A 201 14.12 3.37 -16.85
N TYR A 202 13.44 2.22 -16.78
CA TYR A 202 13.16 1.37 -17.93
C TYR A 202 11.93 1.87 -18.67
N THR A 203 11.74 1.39 -19.88
CA THR A 203 10.59 1.70 -20.73
C THR A 203 9.79 0.43 -20.97
N LEU A 204 8.49 0.46 -20.66
CA LEU A 204 7.54 -0.56 -21.09
C LEU A 204 6.71 -0.02 -22.25
N THR A 205 6.84 -0.64 -23.41
CA THR A 205 6.14 -0.23 -24.65
C THR A 205 5.10 -1.28 -25.01
N LEU A 206 3.85 -0.84 -25.22
CA LEU A 206 2.76 -1.67 -25.73
C LEU A 206 2.50 -1.31 -27.19
N LEU A 207 2.61 -2.31 -28.06
CA LEU A 207 2.36 -2.22 -29.48
C LEU A 207 1.11 -3.03 -29.87
N GLN A 208 0.38 -2.51 -30.86
CA GLN A 208 -0.62 -3.26 -31.60
C GLN A 208 -0.22 -3.29 -33.07
N ALA A 209 0.11 -4.47 -33.58
CA ALA A 209 0.76 -4.64 -34.88
C ALA A 209 2.07 -3.82 -35.02
N LYS A 210 2.01 -2.61 -35.60
CA LYS A 210 3.14 -1.70 -35.75
C LYS A 210 2.96 -0.37 -35.03
N ASP A 211 1.76 -0.11 -34.50
CA ASP A 211 1.43 1.16 -33.85
C ASP A 211 1.74 1.07 -32.36
N THR A 212 2.38 2.11 -31.85
CA THR A 212 2.62 2.24 -30.40
C THR A 212 1.36 2.74 -29.73
N LEU A 213 0.74 1.90 -28.90
CA LEU A 213 -0.42 2.29 -28.11
C LEU A 213 0.01 3.12 -26.91
N GLU A 214 1.03 2.66 -26.18
CA GLU A 214 1.52 3.31 -24.96
C GLU A 214 3.00 3.05 -24.75
N GLN A 215 3.67 4.01 -24.11
CA GLN A 215 5.04 3.89 -23.65
C GLN A 215 5.12 4.46 -22.23
N GLN A 216 5.55 3.65 -21.27
CA GLN A 216 5.44 3.98 -19.85
C GLN A 216 6.74 3.74 -19.08
N PRO A 217 7.11 4.62 -18.13
CA PRO A 217 8.34 4.49 -17.36
C PRO A 217 8.21 3.47 -16.22
N VAL A 218 9.21 2.61 -16.07
CA VAL A 218 9.35 1.63 -14.99
C VAL A 218 10.61 2.00 -14.19
N ALA A 219 10.43 2.74 -13.09
CA ALA A 219 11.52 3.23 -12.26
C ALA A 219 11.98 2.18 -11.24
N VAL A 220 13.29 1.94 -11.17
CA VAL A 220 13.91 0.92 -10.31
C VAL A 220 15.22 1.45 -9.73
N THR A 221 15.47 1.15 -8.46
CA THR A 221 16.75 1.39 -7.78
C THR A 221 17.41 0.05 -7.48
N VAL A 222 18.67 -0.13 -7.90
CA VAL A 222 19.45 -1.35 -7.65
C VAL A 222 20.51 -1.04 -6.61
N GLN A 223 20.38 -1.62 -5.42
CA GLN A 223 21.35 -1.51 -4.34
C GLN A 223 22.45 -2.56 -4.51
N GLN A 224 23.66 -2.23 -4.08
CA GLN A 224 24.77 -3.17 -4.09
C GLN A 224 24.48 -4.36 -3.18
N ALA A 225 24.75 -5.58 -3.66
CA ALA A 225 24.61 -6.77 -2.83
C ALA A 225 25.64 -6.74 -1.67
N PRO A 226 25.25 -7.06 -0.43
CA PRO A 226 26.19 -7.13 0.67
C PRO A 226 27.19 -8.27 0.44
N ARG A 227 28.49 -7.98 0.60
CA ARG A 227 29.54 -9.00 0.59
C ARG A 227 29.46 -9.82 1.87
N LEU A 228 28.90 -11.01 1.76
CA LEU A 228 28.77 -11.95 2.88
C LEU A 228 30.11 -12.51 3.35
N LYS A 229 30.21 -12.74 4.66
CA LYS A 229 31.21 -13.59 5.31
C LYS A 229 30.62 -14.99 5.51
N VAL A 230 31.16 -15.96 4.77
CA VAL A 230 30.63 -17.31 4.67
C VAL A 230 31.57 -18.30 5.34
N LEU A 231 31.04 -19.12 6.25
CA LEU A 231 31.73 -20.28 6.81
C LEU A 231 31.26 -21.54 6.09
N LEU A 232 32.16 -22.26 5.45
CA LEU A 232 31.90 -23.54 4.79
C LEU A 232 32.44 -24.68 5.66
N LEU A 233 31.57 -25.59 6.08
CA LEU A 233 31.88 -26.78 6.88
C LEU A 233 31.62 -28.05 6.07
N ALA A 234 32.69 -28.76 5.72
CA ALA A 234 32.61 -29.96 4.89
C ALA A 234 33.06 -31.22 5.63
N SER A 235 32.39 -32.36 5.39
CA SER A 235 32.80 -33.64 5.98
C SER A 235 33.95 -34.30 5.23
N SER A 236 34.15 -33.92 3.97
CA SER A 236 35.25 -34.37 3.11
C SER A 236 35.41 -33.40 1.94
N PRO A 237 36.54 -33.40 1.23
CA PRO A 237 36.66 -32.66 -0.02
C PRO A 237 35.67 -33.19 -1.08
N ASP A 238 34.82 -32.34 -1.64
CA ASP A 238 33.93 -32.65 -2.76
C ASP A 238 34.01 -31.57 -3.85
N PHE A 239 33.49 -31.89 -5.05
CA PHE A 239 33.48 -30.95 -6.16
C PHE A 239 32.62 -29.73 -5.84
N GLU A 240 31.43 -29.93 -5.28
CA GLU A 240 30.49 -28.85 -5.02
C GLU A 240 31.06 -27.80 -4.06
N ASN A 241 31.66 -28.17 -2.92
CA ASN A 241 32.27 -27.20 -2.02
C ASN A 241 33.45 -26.47 -2.67
N LYS A 242 34.24 -27.14 -3.51
CA LYS A 242 35.34 -26.51 -4.25
C LYS A 242 34.84 -25.45 -5.24
N PHE A 243 33.84 -25.79 -6.06
CA PHE A 243 33.25 -24.87 -7.03
C PHE A 243 32.52 -23.70 -6.34
N LEU A 244 31.78 -23.99 -5.27
CA LEU A 244 31.08 -22.98 -4.48
C LEU A 244 32.04 -22.01 -3.81
N ALA A 245 33.09 -22.50 -3.14
CA ALA A 245 34.13 -21.65 -2.56
C ALA A 245 34.77 -20.74 -3.62
N GLY A 246 35.13 -21.31 -4.77
CA GLY A 246 35.71 -20.55 -5.88
C GLY A 246 34.75 -19.51 -6.47
N TRP A 247 33.47 -19.84 -6.61
CA TRP A 247 32.44 -18.89 -7.05
C TRP A 247 32.22 -17.77 -6.03
N LEU A 248 32.09 -18.10 -4.74
CA LEU A 248 31.96 -17.12 -3.66
C LEU A 248 33.15 -16.14 -3.64
N GLY A 249 34.38 -16.68 -3.72
CA GLY A 249 35.60 -15.87 -3.75
C GLY A 249 35.66 -14.93 -4.95
N ARG A 250 35.32 -15.40 -6.16
CA ARG A 250 35.27 -14.57 -7.38
C ARG A 250 34.22 -13.47 -7.31
N ASN A 251 33.11 -13.69 -6.62
CA ASN A 251 32.06 -12.69 -6.39
C ASN A 251 32.35 -11.77 -5.19
N GLY A 252 33.57 -11.80 -4.65
CA GLY A 252 34.02 -10.88 -3.60
C GLY A 252 33.52 -11.20 -2.18
N HIS A 253 32.93 -12.38 -1.97
CA HIS A 253 32.60 -12.85 -0.63
C HIS A 253 33.85 -13.25 0.15
N THR A 254 33.79 -13.10 1.47
CA THR A 254 34.82 -13.66 2.35
C THR A 254 34.45 -15.10 2.67
N VAL A 255 35.37 -16.04 2.47
CA VAL A 255 35.09 -17.47 2.68
C VAL A 255 36.09 -18.08 3.66
N PHE A 256 35.56 -18.68 4.72
CA PHE A 256 36.28 -19.51 5.69
C PHE A 256 35.91 -20.96 5.43
N ILE A 257 36.87 -21.84 5.20
CA ILE A 257 36.59 -23.23 4.81
C ILE A 257 37.22 -24.15 5.85
N ARG A 258 36.43 -25.07 6.40
CA ARG A 258 36.88 -26.14 7.30
C ARG A 258 36.39 -27.48 6.76
N THR A 259 37.32 -28.31 6.32
CA THR A 259 37.04 -29.65 5.79
C THR A 259 37.62 -30.71 6.72
N ALA A 260 36.82 -31.69 7.13
CA ALA A 260 37.31 -32.78 7.97
C ALA A 260 38.29 -33.69 7.22
N ILE A 261 39.38 -34.08 7.91
CA ILE A 261 40.36 -35.08 7.46
C ILE A 261 40.15 -36.38 8.25
N SER A 262 39.94 -36.25 9.56
CA SER A 262 39.58 -37.33 10.48
C SER A 262 38.76 -36.78 11.64
N LYS A 263 38.37 -37.63 12.60
CA LYS A 263 37.69 -37.18 13.83
C LYS A 263 38.48 -36.04 14.47
N GLU A 264 37.83 -34.88 14.61
CA GLU A 264 38.37 -33.66 15.22
C GLU A 264 39.70 -33.16 14.60
N LYS A 265 40.01 -33.54 13.35
CA LYS A 265 41.14 -32.98 12.58
C LYS A 265 40.63 -32.40 11.27
N TYR A 266 41.07 -31.18 10.98
CA TYR A 266 40.53 -30.39 9.88
C TYR A 266 41.64 -29.82 9.00
N HIS A 267 41.33 -29.66 7.72
CA HIS A 267 42.03 -28.79 6.81
C HIS A 267 41.28 -27.46 6.73
N THR A 268 42.01 -26.34 6.77
CA THR A 268 41.41 -25.01 6.70
C THR A 268 41.96 -24.21 5.53
N SER A 269 41.09 -23.50 4.82
CA SER A 269 41.48 -22.57 3.77
C SER A 269 40.62 -21.31 3.78
N PHE A 270 41.12 -20.24 3.16
CA PHE A 270 40.56 -18.89 3.28
C PHE A 270 40.59 -18.20 1.92
N LEU A 271 39.51 -17.47 1.59
CA LEU A 271 39.41 -16.64 0.39
C LEU A 271 38.99 -15.22 0.79
N ASN A 272 39.66 -14.21 0.21
CA ASN A 272 39.42 -12.79 0.48
C ASN A 272 39.53 -12.38 1.97
N THR A 273 40.27 -13.12 2.78
CA THR A 273 40.55 -12.83 4.20
C THR A 273 41.90 -13.41 4.62
N PRO A 274 42.59 -12.82 5.62
CA PRO A 274 43.68 -13.49 6.31
C PRO A 274 43.22 -14.78 7.00
N ALA A 275 44.17 -15.67 7.24
CA ALA A 275 43.95 -16.91 7.97
C ALA A 275 43.58 -16.66 9.43
N VAL A 276 42.61 -17.42 9.94
CA VAL A 276 42.15 -17.41 11.34
C VAL A 276 41.99 -18.85 11.82
N SER A 277 42.15 -19.13 13.12
CA SER A 277 41.93 -20.49 13.61
C SER A 277 40.46 -20.89 13.50
N LEU A 278 40.20 -22.01 12.81
CA LEU A 278 38.89 -22.67 12.74
C LEU A 278 38.88 -24.00 13.51
N ASP A 279 39.89 -24.23 14.36
CA ASP A 279 40.04 -25.47 15.12
C ASP A 279 38.86 -25.69 16.07
N ARG A 280 38.35 -24.60 16.65
CA ARG A 280 37.11 -24.60 17.42
C ARG A 280 36.18 -23.47 17.02
N LEU A 281 34.92 -23.80 16.76
CA LEU A 281 33.88 -22.80 16.52
C LEU A 281 33.44 -22.20 17.86
N ASN A 282 33.66 -20.90 18.01
CA ASN A 282 33.29 -20.15 19.20
C ASN A 282 32.49 -18.88 18.82
N ASN A 283 31.93 -18.21 19.82
CA ASN A 283 31.13 -17.00 19.60
C ASN A 283 31.93 -15.87 18.93
N ILE A 284 33.20 -15.69 19.28
CA ILE A 284 34.03 -14.60 18.73
C ILE A 284 34.19 -14.75 17.21
N LEU A 285 34.45 -15.97 16.74
CA LEU A 285 34.54 -16.28 15.32
C LEU A 285 33.18 -16.09 14.62
N LEU A 286 32.14 -16.72 15.16
CA LEU A 286 30.81 -16.79 14.54
C LEU A 286 30.07 -15.45 14.54
N ASP A 287 30.37 -14.54 15.46
CA ASP A 287 29.77 -13.19 15.50
C ASP A 287 30.03 -12.40 14.20
N SER A 288 31.15 -12.68 13.54
CA SER A 288 31.53 -12.07 12.27
C SER A 288 30.99 -12.80 11.03
N ILE A 289 30.39 -13.98 11.19
CA ILE A 289 29.89 -14.81 10.08
C ILE A 289 28.43 -14.46 9.80
N ASP A 290 28.10 -14.20 8.53
CA ASP A 290 26.74 -13.92 8.10
C ASP A 290 25.98 -15.21 7.83
N VAL A 291 26.62 -16.18 7.16
CA VAL A 291 26.02 -17.45 6.73
C VAL A 291 27.00 -18.61 6.92
N CYS A 292 26.52 -19.71 7.49
CA CYS A 292 27.24 -20.99 7.56
C CYS A 292 26.65 -21.97 6.53
N ILE A 293 27.47 -22.47 5.59
CA ILE A 293 27.12 -23.54 4.66
C ILE A 293 27.74 -24.82 5.18
N ALA A 294 26.95 -25.86 5.40
CA ALA A 294 27.44 -27.08 6.00
C ALA A 294 26.83 -28.34 5.37
N ASP A 295 27.66 -29.36 5.20
CA ASP A 295 27.19 -30.71 4.90
C ASP A 295 26.58 -31.32 6.16
N ALA A 296 25.42 -31.99 6.07
CA ALA A 296 24.78 -32.55 7.26
C ALA A 296 25.65 -33.61 7.98
N ALA A 297 26.49 -34.34 7.23
CA ALA A 297 27.48 -35.26 7.78
C ALA A 297 28.57 -34.54 8.60
N ALA A 298 28.98 -33.33 8.19
CA ALA A 298 29.95 -32.53 8.93
C ALA A 298 29.39 -32.12 10.29
N LEU A 299 28.12 -31.67 10.30
CA LEU A 299 27.41 -31.29 11.52
C LEU A 299 27.20 -32.49 12.46
N GLN A 300 26.89 -33.67 11.92
CA GLN A 300 26.70 -34.87 12.73
C GLN A 300 28.01 -35.30 13.44
N ALA A 301 29.15 -35.13 12.78
CA ALA A 301 30.46 -35.51 13.32
C ALA A 301 31.06 -34.46 14.28
N MET A 302 30.42 -33.31 14.45
CA MET A 302 30.94 -32.22 15.29
C MET A 302 30.69 -32.45 16.79
N PRO A 303 31.56 -31.89 17.66
CA PRO A 303 31.34 -31.88 19.10
C PRO A 303 30.03 -31.17 19.46
N ALA A 304 29.33 -31.69 20.48
CA ALA A 304 28.04 -31.13 20.94
C ALA A 304 28.15 -29.64 21.34
N SER A 305 29.27 -29.21 21.90
CA SER A 305 29.53 -27.81 22.26
C SER A 305 29.54 -26.87 21.06
N GLU A 306 30.11 -27.29 19.92
CA GLU A 306 30.10 -26.48 18.69
C GLU A 306 28.70 -26.44 18.08
N ILE A 307 27.95 -27.54 18.13
CA ILE A 307 26.56 -27.60 17.66
C ILE A 307 25.67 -26.66 18.46
N THR A 308 25.81 -26.63 19.80
CA THR A 308 25.09 -25.67 20.65
C THR A 308 25.49 -24.23 20.36
N THR A 309 26.78 -23.97 20.08
CA THR A 309 27.26 -22.63 19.73
C THR A 309 26.67 -22.17 18.39
N LEU A 310 26.67 -23.03 17.37
CA LEU A 310 26.01 -22.75 16.08
C LEU A 310 24.52 -22.48 16.26
N GLN A 311 23.82 -23.32 17.02
CA GLN A 311 22.40 -23.15 17.28
C GLN A 311 22.11 -21.79 17.92
N ALA A 312 22.87 -21.39 18.94
CA ALA A 312 22.72 -20.10 19.60
C ALA A 312 22.98 -18.91 18.66
N GLN A 313 23.96 -19.04 17.76
CA GLN A 313 24.26 -18.01 16.77
C GLN A 313 23.13 -17.82 15.74
N VAL A 314 22.52 -18.93 15.32
CA VAL A 314 21.32 -18.89 14.46
C VAL A 314 20.13 -18.29 15.21
N THR A 315 19.79 -18.83 16.39
CA THR A 315 18.55 -18.46 17.09
C THR A 315 18.57 -17.07 17.70
N ALA A 316 19.70 -16.64 18.28
CA ALA A 316 19.79 -15.39 19.04
C ALA A 316 20.42 -14.23 18.26
N LYS A 317 21.34 -14.51 17.33
CA LYS A 317 22.08 -13.48 16.58
C LYS A 317 21.72 -13.42 15.09
N GLY A 318 20.81 -14.28 14.63
CA GLY A 318 20.30 -14.26 13.27
C GLY A 318 21.29 -14.69 12.20
N MET A 319 22.32 -15.47 12.55
CA MET A 319 23.19 -16.09 11.54
C MET A 319 22.37 -17.04 10.64
N GLY A 320 22.60 -16.96 9.34
CA GLY A 320 22.01 -17.88 8.36
C GLY A 320 22.70 -19.23 8.35
N MET A 321 21.97 -20.28 8.01
CA MET A 321 22.57 -21.60 7.80
C MET A 321 22.01 -22.27 6.54
N ILE A 322 22.90 -22.71 5.65
CA ILE A 322 22.55 -23.53 4.49
C ILE A 322 23.05 -24.95 4.74
N ILE A 323 22.13 -25.91 4.79
CA ILE A 323 22.43 -27.32 5.01
C ILE A 323 22.33 -28.05 3.67
N ARG A 324 23.41 -28.72 3.28
CA ARG A 324 23.46 -29.59 2.10
C ARG A 324 23.36 -31.04 2.55
N SER A 325 22.34 -31.75 2.09
CA SER A 325 22.25 -33.20 2.26
C SER A 325 21.10 -33.80 1.46
N ASP A 326 21.35 -34.95 0.83
CA ASP A 326 20.36 -35.80 0.20
C ASP A 326 19.79 -36.87 1.15
N THR A 327 20.29 -36.95 2.39
CA THR A 327 19.97 -38.00 3.36
C THR A 327 19.55 -37.39 4.70
N ALA A 328 18.55 -38.00 5.36
CA ALA A 328 18.16 -37.62 6.72
C ALA A 328 19.05 -38.33 7.75
N TYR A 329 20.07 -37.65 8.27
CA TYR A 329 20.99 -38.23 9.27
C TYR A 329 20.41 -38.29 10.69
N ASN A 330 19.85 -37.18 11.20
CA ASN A 330 19.33 -37.08 12.57
C ASN A 330 18.10 -36.16 12.60
N LYS A 331 16.92 -36.78 12.59
CA LYS A 331 15.64 -36.07 12.52
C LYS A 331 15.40 -35.12 13.71
N THR A 332 16.05 -35.29 14.86
CA THR A 332 15.84 -34.42 16.02
C THR A 332 16.83 -33.26 16.10
N ALA A 333 17.84 -33.23 15.23
CA ALA A 333 18.82 -32.14 15.20
C ALA A 333 18.17 -30.83 14.74
N PHE A 334 18.56 -29.70 15.35
CA PHE A 334 17.99 -28.39 15.03
C PHE A 334 18.16 -28.02 13.55
N TYR A 335 19.24 -28.47 12.92
CA TYR A 335 19.58 -28.19 11.52
C TYR A 335 18.85 -29.10 10.52
N GLN A 336 18.03 -30.05 11.00
CA GLN A 336 17.15 -30.90 10.16
C GLN A 336 15.66 -30.60 10.38
N GLN A 337 15.27 -29.90 11.44
CA GLN A 337 13.87 -29.48 11.64
C GLN A 337 13.63 -28.12 10.98
N PRO A 338 12.53 -27.91 10.24
CA PRO A 338 11.38 -28.83 10.01
C PRO A 338 11.50 -29.68 8.73
N PHE A 339 12.69 -29.85 8.16
CA PHE A 339 12.91 -30.48 6.86
C PHE A 339 12.79 -32.01 6.90
N ILE A 340 11.82 -32.55 6.16
CA ILE A 340 11.66 -34.00 5.99
C ILE A 340 12.15 -34.38 4.59
N VAL A 341 13.27 -35.10 4.53
CA VAL A 341 13.86 -35.58 3.27
C VAL A 341 13.22 -36.91 2.88
N GLN A 342 12.74 -36.99 1.65
CA GLN A 342 12.17 -38.17 1.02
C GLN A 342 13.06 -38.59 -0.17
N PRO A 343 13.70 -39.76 -0.15
CA PRO A 343 14.48 -40.24 -1.28
C PRO A 343 13.56 -40.60 -2.45
N SER A 344 13.99 -40.32 -3.68
CA SER A 344 13.31 -40.85 -4.86
C SER A 344 13.55 -42.36 -4.97
N THR A 345 12.51 -43.10 -5.35
CA THR A 345 12.62 -44.51 -5.71
C THR A 345 13.18 -44.70 -7.13
N GLU A 346 13.31 -43.61 -7.90
CA GLU A 346 13.83 -43.62 -9.26
C GLU A 346 15.37 -43.52 -9.22
N VAL A 347 16.03 -44.58 -9.69
CA VAL A 347 17.50 -44.73 -9.72
C VAL A 347 18.07 -44.47 -11.13
N THR A 348 17.20 -44.14 -12.09
CA THR A 348 17.62 -43.84 -13.46
C THR A 348 18.13 -42.41 -13.58
N PRO A 349 19.13 -42.14 -14.45
CA PRO A 349 19.51 -40.79 -14.80
C PRO A 349 18.30 -39.98 -15.30
N GLN A 350 18.09 -38.81 -14.72
CA GLN A 350 17.01 -37.89 -15.09
C GLN A 350 17.55 -36.49 -15.31
N GLU A 351 16.93 -35.81 -16.27
CA GLU A 351 17.12 -34.38 -16.47
C GLU A 351 16.18 -33.59 -15.56
N LEU A 352 16.76 -32.91 -14.58
CA LEU A 352 16.05 -32.01 -13.70
C LEU A 352 16.05 -30.60 -14.29
N LEU A 353 14.85 -30.12 -14.61
CA LEU A 353 14.59 -28.70 -14.85
C LEU A 353 14.12 -28.09 -13.53
N LEU A 354 14.87 -27.11 -13.04
CA LEU A 354 14.59 -26.44 -11.78
C LEU A 354 13.87 -25.12 -12.03
N ARG A 355 12.98 -24.79 -11.11
CA ARG A 355 12.21 -23.56 -11.04
C ARG A 355 12.52 -22.86 -9.74
N ASP A 356 12.88 -21.59 -9.83
CA ASP A 356 13.02 -20.71 -8.68
C ASP A 356 11.65 -20.16 -8.23
N GLU A 357 11.64 -19.34 -7.17
CA GLU A 357 10.44 -18.66 -6.65
C GLU A 357 9.74 -17.79 -7.71
N ASN A 358 10.48 -17.38 -8.73
CA ASN A 358 10.05 -16.52 -9.83
C ASN A 358 9.56 -17.32 -11.05
N ASN A 359 9.51 -18.66 -10.94
CA ASN A 359 9.13 -19.61 -11.98
C ASN A 359 10.05 -19.59 -13.22
N ALA A 360 11.27 -19.08 -13.08
CA ALA A 360 12.31 -19.14 -14.10
C ALA A 360 12.86 -20.56 -14.18
N VAL A 361 13.00 -21.10 -15.40
CA VAL A 361 13.44 -22.47 -15.64
C VAL A 361 14.94 -22.48 -15.96
N THR A 362 15.70 -23.32 -15.26
CA THR A 362 17.16 -23.49 -15.47
C THR A 362 17.47 -24.39 -16.67
N ALA A 363 18.73 -24.41 -17.10
CA ALA A 363 19.26 -25.53 -17.89
C ALA A 363 19.10 -26.87 -17.14
N ALA A 364 18.99 -27.96 -17.91
CA ALA A 364 18.80 -29.31 -17.37
C ALA A 364 20.02 -29.79 -16.57
N LEU A 365 19.78 -30.39 -15.40
CA LEU A 365 20.78 -31.07 -14.59
C LEU A 365 20.58 -32.59 -14.67
N THR A 366 21.63 -33.33 -15.02
CA THR A 366 21.58 -34.79 -14.97
C THR A 366 21.86 -35.28 -13.55
N THR A 367 20.91 -35.99 -12.94
CA THR A 367 21.06 -36.65 -11.63
C THR A 367 20.61 -38.11 -11.68
N THR A 368 21.20 -38.97 -10.85
CA THR A 368 20.89 -40.43 -10.83
C THR A 368 20.11 -40.87 -9.61
N GLN A 369 20.13 -40.11 -8.51
CA GLN A 369 19.38 -40.37 -7.29
C GLN A 369 19.10 -39.05 -6.58
N GLN A 370 17.87 -38.54 -6.69
CA GLN A 370 17.49 -37.28 -6.08
C GLN A 370 16.62 -37.49 -4.85
N SER A 371 16.88 -36.73 -3.80
CA SER A 371 15.96 -36.61 -2.68
C SER A 371 15.17 -35.32 -2.76
N TYR A 372 13.95 -35.33 -2.23
CA TYR A 372 13.04 -34.20 -2.21
C TYR A 372 12.65 -33.84 -0.78
N LEU A 373 12.26 -32.59 -0.58
CA LEU A 373 11.71 -32.11 0.68
C LEU A 373 10.19 -32.23 0.66
N GLN A 374 9.64 -32.88 1.69
CA GLN A 374 8.20 -32.93 1.91
C GLN A 374 7.68 -31.53 2.27
N ALA A 375 6.62 -31.09 1.60
CA ALA A 375 5.98 -29.82 1.93
C ALA A 375 5.44 -29.81 3.37
N SER A 376 5.65 -28.70 4.07
CA SER A 376 5.07 -28.44 5.39
C SER A 376 4.77 -26.95 5.56
N GLU A 377 3.87 -26.61 6.48
CA GLU A 377 3.51 -25.20 6.78
C GLU A 377 4.68 -24.40 7.40
N TRP A 378 5.69 -25.10 7.93
CA TRP A 378 6.84 -24.51 8.60
C TRP A 378 8.02 -24.26 7.65
N MET A 379 7.87 -24.58 6.36
CA MET A 379 8.89 -24.35 5.35
C MET A 379 8.35 -23.61 4.12
N GLN A 380 9.19 -22.77 3.54
CA GLN A 380 8.95 -22.11 2.26
C GLN A 380 9.79 -22.81 1.17
N PRO A 381 9.19 -23.40 0.14
CA PRO A 381 9.95 -23.96 -0.98
C PRO A 381 10.64 -22.84 -1.76
N LEU A 382 11.95 -22.99 -2.02
CA LEU A 382 12.77 -22.03 -2.77
C LEU A 382 13.01 -22.50 -4.21
N VAL A 383 13.28 -23.79 -4.36
CA VAL A 383 13.60 -24.42 -5.65
C VAL A 383 12.78 -25.69 -5.79
N GLN A 384 12.07 -25.80 -6.91
CA GLN A 384 11.23 -26.95 -7.22
C GLN A 384 11.54 -27.50 -8.61
N ASN A 385 11.21 -28.76 -8.87
CA ASN A 385 11.21 -29.30 -10.22
C ASN A 385 9.88 -29.02 -10.95
N ASN A 386 9.78 -29.43 -12.21
CA ASN A 386 8.53 -29.33 -13.00
C ASN A 386 7.33 -30.09 -12.38
N GLN A 387 7.58 -31.08 -11.51
CA GLN A 387 6.55 -31.82 -10.77
C GLN A 387 6.16 -31.13 -9.45
N ARG A 388 6.67 -29.92 -9.17
CA ARG A 388 6.52 -29.17 -7.91
C ARG A 388 7.08 -29.87 -6.67
N LYS A 389 7.97 -30.85 -6.83
CA LYS A 389 8.73 -31.42 -5.71
C LYS A 389 9.84 -30.44 -5.32
N SER A 390 10.00 -30.17 -4.02
CA SER A 390 10.98 -29.20 -3.51
C SER A 390 12.36 -29.84 -3.38
N LEU A 391 13.40 -29.17 -3.89
CA LEU A 391 14.81 -29.54 -3.74
C LEU A 391 15.55 -28.59 -2.79
N ALA A 392 15.04 -27.39 -2.60
CA ALA A 392 15.52 -26.46 -1.60
C ALA A 392 14.35 -25.74 -0.92
N ALA A 393 14.49 -25.51 0.38
CA ALA A 393 13.48 -24.81 1.17
C ALA A 393 14.12 -24.01 2.31
N ALA A 394 13.43 -22.97 2.77
CA ALA A 394 13.79 -22.18 3.92
C ALA A 394 12.83 -22.41 5.09
N ALA A 395 13.32 -22.26 6.32
CA ALA A 395 12.53 -22.24 7.53
C ALA A 395 13.11 -21.21 8.52
N LEU A 396 12.25 -20.60 9.33
CA LEU A 396 12.67 -19.68 10.38
C LEU A 396 13.10 -20.43 11.63
N LEU A 397 14.18 -19.98 12.26
CA LEU A 397 14.65 -20.52 13.54
C LEU A 397 15.18 -19.38 14.42
N GLY A 398 14.36 -18.93 15.37
CA GLY A 398 14.64 -17.73 16.17
C GLY A 398 14.75 -16.49 15.28
N SER A 399 15.81 -15.70 15.46
CA SER A 399 16.14 -14.54 14.61
C SER A 399 16.84 -14.93 13.29
N GLY A 400 17.20 -16.20 13.13
CA GLY A 400 17.93 -16.72 11.96
C GLY A 400 17.03 -17.49 11.00
N LYS A 401 17.66 -17.97 9.92
CA LYS A 401 17.01 -18.80 8.90
C LYS A 401 17.85 -20.02 8.60
N LEU A 402 17.17 -21.16 8.47
CA LEU A 402 17.72 -22.38 7.93
C LEU A 402 17.28 -22.50 6.47
N VAL A 403 18.22 -22.81 5.59
CA VAL A 403 17.96 -23.19 4.22
C VAL A 403 18.48 -24.61 4.06
N TYR A 404 17.68 -25.50 3.51
CA TYR A 404 18.07 -26.88 3.28
C TYR A 404 18.04 -27.14 1.78
N THR A 405 19.05 -27.82 1.26
CA THR A 405 19.03 -28.30 -0.12
C THR A 405 19.51 -29.75 -0.25
N THR A 406 18.79 -30.50 -1.09
CA THR A 406 19.13 -31.86 -1.49
C THR A 406 19.96 -31.91 -2.77
N LEU A 407 20.24 -30.76 -3.40
CA LEU A 407 21.04 -30.71 -4.61
C LEU A 407 22.54 -30.74 -4.26
N ASN A 408 23.26 -31.71 -4.84
CA ASN A 408 24.68 -31.94 -4.56
C ASN A 408 25.58 -31.85 -5.82
N ASN A 409 24.99 -31.61 -7.00
CA ASN A 409 25.65 -31.64 -8.29
C ASN A 409 25.46 -30.35 -9.11
N SER A 410 25.18 -29.22 -8.44
CA SER A 410 24.96 -27.92 -9.11
C SER A 410 26.20 -27.44 -9.86
N TYR A 411 27.40 -27.85 -9.44
CA TYR A 411 28.67 -27.57 -10.13
C TYR A 411 28.68 -28.01 -11.61
N SER A 412 27.84 -28.97 -12.00
CA SER A 412 27.73 -29.41 -13.39
C SER A 412 27.26 -28.30 -14.33
N TRP A 413 26.47 -27.33 -13.86
CA TRP A 413 26.14 -26.13 -14.65
C TRP A 413 27.38 -25.31 -14.99
N LEU A 414 28.31 -25.11 -14.04
CA LEU A 414 29.56 -24.40 -14.32
C LEU A 414 30.41 -25.13 -15.36
N LEU A 415 30.48 -26.46 -15.27
CA LEU A 415 31.21 -27.29 -16.23
C LEU A 415 30.58 -27.25 -17.63
N ALA A 416 29.26 -27.09 -17.70
CA ALA A 416 28.49 -26.97 -18.94
C ALA A 416 28.34 -25.51 -19.43
N ALA A 417 29.10 -24.56 -18.87
CA ALA A 417 29.04 -23.12 -19.20
C ALA A 417 27.67 -22.45 -18.95
N HIS A 418 26.82 -23.04 -18.10
CA HIS A 418 25.58 -22.45 -17.58
C HIS A 418 25.82 -21.65 -16.30
N GLU A 419 26.77 -20.70 -16.34
CA GLU A 419 27.17 -19.93 -15.15
C GLU A 419 26.02 -19.10 -14.56
N ALA A 420 25.10 -18.61 -15.40
CA ALA A 420 23.94 -17.84 -14.97
C ALA A 420 22.98 -18.66 -14.09
N ASP A 421 22.75 -19.94 -14.42
CA ASP A 421 21.87 -20.82 -13.64
C ASP A 421 22.52 -21.17 -12.30
N TYR A 422 23.83 -21.47 -12.31
CA TYR A 422 24.59 -21.67 -11.08
C TYR A 422 24.55 -20.46 -10.16
N ALA A 423 24.78 -19.26 -10.73
CA ALA A 423 24.75 -18.02 -9.98
C ALA A 423 23.35 -17.71 -9.43
N ALA A 424 22.30 -17.88 -10.23
CA ALA A 424 20.92 -17.66 -9.79
C ALA A 424 20.53 -18.58 -8.63
N TYR A 425 20.88 -19.88 -8.74
CA TYR A 425 20.61 -20.86 -7.69
C TYR A 425 21.30 -20.50 -6.37
N TRP A 426 22.62 -20.31 -6.36
CA TRP A 426 23.36 -20.02 -5.13
C TRP A 426 23.05 -18.64 -4.56
N THR A 427 22.86 -17.62 -5.41
CA THR A 427 22.44 -16.29 -4.98
C THR A 427 21.07 -16.35 -4.29
N GLY A 428 20.11 -17.09 -4.85
CA GLY A 428 18.79 -17.28 -4.24
C GLY A 428 18.87 -17.93 -2.86
N LEU A 429 19.64 -19.01 -2.71
CA LEU A 429 19.82 -19.67 -1.41
C LEU A 429 20.53 -18.77 -0.39
N LEU A 430 21.59 -18.08 -0.80
CA LEU A 430 22.37 -17.17 0.05
C LEU A 430 21.53 -15.98 0.50
N GLN A 431 20.72 -15.39 -0.38
CA GLN A 431 19.84 -14.27 -0.02
C GLN A 431 18.77 -14.69 0.98
N GLN A 432 18.23 -15.90 0.83
CA GLN A 432 17.26 -16.43 1.78
C GLN A 432 17.92 -16.74 3.12
N ALA A 433 19.15 -17.26 3.15
CA ALA A 433 19.87 -17.54 4.38
C ALA A 433 20.46 -16.28 5.04
N ALA A 434 20.83 -15.25 4.27
CA ALA A 434 21.57 -14.11 4.75
C ALA A 434 20.89 -13.42 5.94
N ARG A 435 21.71 -13.05 6.93
CA ARG A 435 21.27 -12.28 8.09
C ARG A 435 20.55 -11.02 7.63
N LYS A 436 19.26 -10.89 7.96
CA LYS A 436 18.51 -9.67 7.69
C LYS A 436 19.11 -8.57 8.56
N ARG A 437 19.74 -7.57 7.94
CA ARG A 437 20.20 -6.39 8.67
C ARG A 437 18.99 -5.55 9.02
N GLU A 438 18.83 -5.25 10.30
CA GLU A 438 17.84 -4.27 10.73
C GLU A 438 18.28 -2.91 10.19
N THR A 439 17.46 -2.34 9.31
CA THR A 439 17.61 -0.94 8.91
C THR A 439 16.98 -0.08 10.00
N ALA A 440 17.64 1.01 10.37
CA ALA A 440 17.13 1.93 11.40
C ALA A 440 15.76 2.53 11.00
N GLU A 441 15.54 2.68 9.69
CA GLU A 441 14.31 3.18 9.10
C GLU A 441 13.89 2.28 7.93
N GLN A 442 12.59 2.03 7.78
CA GLN A 442 12.02 1.42 6.58
C GLN A 442 11.00 2.36 5.97
N TRP A 443 11.23 2.74 4.72
CA TRP A 443 10.42 3.70 3.99
C TRP A 443 9.44 3.01 3.06
N GLN A 444 8.19 3.45 3.11
CA GLN A 444 7.15 3.07 2.18
C GLN A 444 6.49 4.33 1.61
N VAL A 445 6.39 4.40 0.29
CA VAL A 445 5.80 5.53 -0.44
C VAL A 445 4.45 5.11 -1.01
N LEU A 446 3.41 5.87 -0.70
CA LEU A 446 2.05 5.61 -1.13
C LEU A 446 1.47 6.84 -1.87
N PRO A 447 0.76 6.65 -3.00
CA PRO A 447 0.49 5.37 -3.67
C PRO A 447 1.75 4.78 -4.35
N ALA A 448 1.67 3.53 -4.80
CA ALA A 448 2.79 2.84 -5.46
C ALA A 448 3.30 3.53 -6.74
N LEU A 449 2.44 4.30 -7.41
CA LEU A 449 2.77 5.17 -8.54
C LEU A 449 2.48 6.63 -8.13
N PRO A 450 3.37 7.28 -7.36
CA PRO A 450 3.12 8.63 -6.86
C PRO A 450 3.24 9.64 -8.02
N LEU A 451 2.27 10.53 -8.14
CA LEU A 451 2.20 11.52 -9.22
C LEU A 451 2.72 12.88 -8.78
N VAL A 452 3.32 13.60 -9.73
CA VAL A 452 3.66 15.01 -9.55
C VAL A 452 2.41 15.83 -9.21
N ARG A 453 2.57 16.82 -8.32
CA ARG A 453 1.51 17.72 -7.83
C ARG A 453 0.35 17.05 -7.08
N HIS A 454 0.45 15.76 -6.79
CA HIS A 454 -0.52 15.03 -5.96
C HIS A 454 0.08 14.71 -4.60
N ALA A 455 -0.78 14.49 -3.61
CA ALA A 455 -0.33 14.12 -2.28
C ALA A 455 0.31 12.72 -2.30
N VAL A 456 1.51 12.62 -1.75
CA VAL A 456 2.25 11.38 -1.54
C VAL A 456 2.38 11.18 -0.04
N ARG A 457 1.97 10.02 0.45
CA ARG A 457 2.14 9.62 1.85
C ARG A 457 3.46 8.88 1.99
N LEU A 458 4.30 9.37 2.89
CA LEU A 458 5.53 8.73 3.32
C LEU A 458 5.23 8.04 4.64
N VAL A 459 5.37 6.71 4.65
CA VAL A 459 5.15 5.85 5.81
C VAL A 459 6.50 5.29 6.22
N ILE A 460 6.90 5.52 7.47
CA ILE A 460 8.23 5.17 7.96
C ILE A 460 8.09 4.33 9.23
N ASN A 461 8.69 3.14 9.21
CA ASN A 461 8.88 2.35 10.42
C ASN A 461 10.24 2.69 11.03
N ALA A 462 10.24 3.19 12.26
CA ALA A 462 11.44 3.55 13.01
C ALA A 462 11.22 3.33 14.52
N ALA A 463 12.28 2.96 15.24
CA ALA A 463 12.21 2.78 16.69
C ALA A 463 12.11 4.10 17.47
N VAL A 464 12.55 5.20 16.86
CA VAL A 464 12.63 6.55 17.45
C VAL A 464 11.99 7.52 16.46
N PRO A 465 11.39 8.65 16.90
CA PRO A 465 10.79 9.64 15.99
C PRO A 465 11.79 10.10 14.91
N PRO A 466 11.56 9.78 13.63
CA PRO A 466 12.51 10.09 12.58
C PRO A 466 12.43 11.55 12.15
N GLN A 467 13.58 12.12 11.78
CA GLN A 467 13.68 13.45 11.17
C GLN A 467 13.99 13.25 9.69
N ILE A 468 13.05 13.63 8.83
CA ILE A 468 13.18 13.38 7.40
C ILE A 468 13.16 14.65 6.56
N GLN A 469 13.89 14.62 5.46
CA GLN A 469 13.90 15.67 4.45
C GLN A 469 13.67 15.07 3.08
N VAL A 470 12.89 15.73 2.24
CA VAL A 470 12.75 15.38 0.82
C VAL A 470 13.25 16.56 0.00
N GLY A 471 14.37 16.38 -0.71
CA GLY A 471 15.10 17.50 -1.30
C GLY A 471 15.54 18.50 -0.22
N ALA A 472 15.04 19.73 -0.28
CA ALA A 472 15.29 20.77 0.73
C ALA A 472 14.16 20.93 1.77
N ALA A 473 13.05 20.19 1.63
CA ALA A 473 11.88 20.33 2.48
C ALA A 473 11.95 19.35 3.66
N ALA A 474 11.91 19.87 4.89
CA ALA A 474 11.68 19.04 6.08
C ALA A 474 10.21 18.60 6.13
N ILE A 475 9.97 17.30 6.33
CA ILE A 475 8.61 16.76 6.39
C ILE A 475 8.27 16.46 7.85
N ALA A 476 7.18 17.07 8.32
CA ALA A 476 6.64 16.77 9.64
C ALA A 476 5.90 15.42 9.59
N LEU A 477 6.28 14.51 10.49
CA LEU A 477 5.68 13.19 10.61
C LEU A 477 4.78 13.12 11.85
N ALA A 478 3.60 12.53 11.69
CA ALA A 478 2.71 12.17 12.77
C ALA A 478 2.93 10.69 13.14
N GLN A 479 3.08 10.42 14.44
CA GLN A 479 3.16 9.05 14.94
C GLN A 479 1.76 8.41 14.92
N ASN A 480 1.68 7.15 14.50
CA ASN A 480 0.43 6.40 14.55
C ASN A 480 0.06 6.11 16.02
N PRO A 481 -1.18 6.39 16.46
CA PRO A 481 -1.60 6.21 17.86
C PRO A 481 -1.69 4.73 18.29
N GLN A 482 -1.82 3.79 17.35
CA GLN A 482 -1.92 2.35 17.62
C GLN A 482 -0.57 1.64 17.44
N LEU A 483 0.31 2.16 16.57
CA LEU A 483 1.60 1.57 16.23
C LEU A 483 2.73 2.56 16.54
N PRO A 484 3.38 2.48 17.72
CA PRO A 484 4.33 3.50 18.17
C PRO A 484 5.61 3.59 17.32
N TYR A 485 5.91 2.58 16.51
CA TYR A 485 7.04 2.57 15.59
C TYR A 485 6.69 3.08 14.18
N LEU A 486 5.42 3.41 13.92
CA LEU A 486 4.93 3.84 12.61
C LEU A 486 4.73 5.35 12.59
N TYR A 487 5.35 6.03 11.63
CA TYR A 487 5.28 7.47 11.43
C TYR A 487 4.82 7.77 10.01
N GLU A 488 3.98 8.79 9.84
CA GLU A 488 3.40 9.13 8.55
C GLU A 488 3.45 10.64 8.27
N GLY A 489 3.74 11.01 7.03
CA GLY A 489 3.68 12.40 6.58
C GLY A 489 3.24 12.51 5.13
N SER A 490 2.91 13.73 4.71
CA SER A 490 2.49 14.01 3.34
C SER A 490 3.48 14.95 2.64
N TYR A 491 3.70 14.69 1.36
CA TYR A 491 4.57 15.49 0.49
C TYR A 491 3.94 15.63 -0.90
N TRP A 492 4.16 16.77 -1.55
CA TRP A 492 3.67 17.04 -2.90
C TRP A 492 4.87 17.28 -3.83
N PRO A 493 5.27 16.28 -4.65
CA PRO A 493 6.42 16.45 -5.54
C PRO A 493 6.13 17.53 -6.59
N ALA A 494 7.05 18.50 -6.71
CA ALA A 494 6.90 19.62 -7.63
C ALA A 494 7.24 19.27 -9.09
N ALA A 495 8.18 18.35 -9.28
CA ALA A 495 8.66 17.90 -10.59
C ALA A 495 8.64 16.36 -10.68
N ALA A 496 8.44 15.84 -11.88
CA ALA A 496 8.57 14.41 -12.15
C ALA A 496 10.04 14.00 -12.15
N GLY A 497 10.32 12.74 -11.81
CA GLY A 497 11.66 12.18 -11.71
C GLY A 497 11.99 11.63 -10.32
N TRP A 498 13.26 11.28 -10.13
CA TRP A 498 13.79 10.77 -8.86
C TRP A 498 13.71 11.81 -7.75
N GLN A 499 13.21 11.38 -6.60
CA GLN A 499 13.11 12.14 -5.37
C GLN A 499 14.00 11.46 -4.31
N ALA A 500 14.81 12.26 -3.62
CA ALA A 500 15.66 11.81 -2.52
C ALA A 500 14.99 12.13 -1.19
N GLY A 501 14.59 11.09 -0.45
CA GLY A 501 14.29 11.19 0.97
C GLY A 501 15.56 10.95 1.78
N ILE A 502 15.89 11.83 2.71
CA ILE A 502 17.04 11.69 3.61
C ILE A 502 16.48 11.37 5.00
N GLY A 503 16.89 10.21 5.53
CA GLY A 503 16.53 9.75 6.87
C GLY A 503 17.37 10.39 7.98
N THR A 504 17.06 10.05 9.23
CA THR A 504 17.70 10.62 10.42
C THR A 504 19.21 10.36 10.45
N HIS A 505 19.63 9.22 9.90
CA HIS A 505 21.03 8.79 9.85
C HIS A 505 21.79 9.25 8.60
N GLY A 506 21.16 10.07 7.75
CA GLY A 506 21.74 10.53 6.48
C GLY A 506 21.64 9.52 5.34
N ASP A 507 20.97 8.39 5.55
CA ASP A 507 20.68 7.41 4.49
C ASP A 507 19.70 7.99 3.47
N THR A 508 20.03 7.84 2.19
CA THR A 508 19.21 8.33 1.08
C THR A 508 18.27 7.23 0.59
N HIS A 509 16.96 7.49 0.68
CA HIS A 509 15.87 6.67 0.18
C HIS A 509 15.32 7.27 -1.12
N TRP A 510 15.55 6.57 -2.23
CA TRP A 510 15.06 7.00 -3.54
C TRP A 510 13.66 6.47 -3.81
N TRP A 511 12.83 7.34 -4.38
CA TRP A 511 11.53 7.01 -4.98
C TRP A 511 11.31 7.87 -6.22
N TYR A 512 10.37 7.48 -7.08
CA TYR A 512 10.16 8.14 -8.37
C TYR A 512 8.79 8.79 -8.43
N ALA A 513 8.74 10.11 -8.70
CA ALA A 513 7.52 10.85 -8.96
C ALA A 513 7.18 10.82 -10.45
N TYR A 514 6.04 10.25 -10.81
CA TYR A 514 5.59 10.12 -12.20
C TYR A 514 4.98 11.41 -12.73
N ALA A 515 5.12 11.65 -14.03
CA ALA A 515 4.44 12.74 -14.71
C ALA A 515 2.94 12.46 -14.80
N LEU A 516 2.12 13.51 -14.97
CA LEU A 516 0.65 13.38 -15.06
C LEU A 516 0.20 12.50 -16.25
N GLN A 517 1.01 12.41 -17.30
CA GLN A 517 0.75 11.60 -18.49
C GLN A 517 1.20 10.14 -18.35
N ASP A 518 2.03 9.83 -17.36
CA ASP A 518 2.53 8.48 -17.15
C ASP A 518 1.43 7.61 -16.54
N TRP A 519 1.34 6.37 -16.99
CA TRP A 519 0.40 5.35 -16.51
C TRP A 519 -1.07 5.80 -16.53
N LEU A 520 -1.46 6.64 -17.50
CA LEU A 520 -2.81 7.23 -17.57
C LEU A 520 -3.93 6.18 -17.57
N ASN A 521 -3.78 5.06 -18.27
CA ASN A 521 -4.77 3.99 -18.27
C ASN A 521 -4.85 3.24 -16.93
N VAL A 522 -3.74 3.06 -16.22
CA VAL A 522 -3.74 2.54 -14.84
C VAL A 522 -4.45 3.50 -13.90
N GLN A 523 -4.19 4.81 -14.01
CA GLN A 523 -4.87 5.84 -13.22
C GLN A 523 -6.39 5.84 -13.47
N ARG A 524 -6.80 5.80 -14.75
CA ARG A 524 -8.22 5.71 -15.14
C ARG A 524 -8.88 4.47 -14.54
N GLN A 525 -8.22 3.32 -14.61
CA GLN A 525 -8.74 2.08 -14.04
C GLN A 525 -8.88 2.16 -12.51
N GLN A 526 -7.91 2.77 -11.82
CA GLN A 526 -8.00 3.01 -10.37
C GLN A 526 -9.17 3.93 -10.01
N ARG A 527 -9.40 5.03 -10.74
CA ARG A 527 -10.54 5.93 -10.53
C ARG A 527 -11.88 5.23 -10.77
N LEU A 528 -11.97 4.42 -11.83
CA LEU A 528 -13.16 3.62 -12.15
C LEU A 528 -13.50 2.65 -11.01
N ILE A 529 -12.51 1.96 -10.45
CA ILE A 529 -12.68 1.02 -9.33
C ILE A 529 -13.09 1.79 -8.06
N ALA A 530 -12.31 2.81 -7.68
CA ALA A 530 -12.56 3.59 -6.46
C ALA A 530 -13.96 4.24 -6.46
N THR A 531 -14.37 4.83 -7.59
CA THR A 531 -15.68 5.46 -7.74
C THR A 531 -16.80 4.42 -7.67
N ARG A 532 -16.63 3.26 -8.33
CA ARG A 532 -17.62 2.18 -8.27
C ARG A 532 -17.81 1.68 -6.84
N ASP A 533 -16.73 1.47 -6.12
CA ASP A 533 -16.78 1.00 -4.73
C ASP A 533 -17.41 2.04 -3.81
N PHE A 534 -17.05 3.33 -3.96
CA PHE A 534 -17.68 4.43 -3.24
C PHE A 534 -19.20 4.50 -3.47
N CYS A 535 -19.64 4.47 -4.73
CA CYS A 535 -21.06 4.59 -5.06
C CYS A 535 -21.85 3.35 -4.60
N ARG A 536 -21.24 2.15 -4.59
CA ARG A 536 -21.83 0.95 -4.00
C ARG A 536 -22.01 1.09 -2.48
N LEU A 537 -21.01 1.62 -1.77
CA LEU A 537 -21.09 1.86 -0.33
C LEU A 537 -22.18 2.89 0.01
N GLN A 538 -22.30 3.96 -0.77
CA GLN A 538 -23.34 4.98 -0.58
C GLN A 538 -24.75 4.49 -0.91
N GLN A 539 -24.93 3.61 -1.90
CA GLN A 539 -26.23 2.99 -2.15
C GLN A 539 -26.76 2.24 -0.93
N ASN A 540 -25.88 1.55 -0.19
CA ASN A 540 -26.26 0.85 1.04
C ASN A 540 -26.60 1.81 2.20
N ALA A 541 -25.92 2.95 2.28
CA ALA A 541 -26.19 3.98 3.30
C ALA A 541 -27.46 4.81 3.00
N ALA A 542 -27.77 5.05 1.73
CA ALA A 542 -28.94 5.82 1.29
C ALA A 542 -30.28 5.12 1.61
N VAL A 543 -30.30 3.79 1.79
CA VAL A 543 -31.50 3.05 2.22
C VAL A 543 -31.86 3.39 3.68
N THR A 544 -30.94 3.94 4.48
CA THR A 544 -31.19 4.31 5.89
C THR A 544 -31.43 5.82 6.09
N ALA A 545 -31.13 6.67 5.10
CA ALA A 545 -31.11 8.13 5.21
C ALA A 545 -32.20 8.83 4.37
N THR A 546 -33.46 8.37 4.45
CA THR A 546 -34.63 9.18 4.06
C THR A 546 -35.05 10.12 5.19
N GLN A 547 -34.12 10.66 5.97
CA GLN A 547 -34.44 11.67 6.97
C GLN A 547 -34.09 13.04 6.39
N GLN A 548 -35.15 13.73 5.93
CA GLN A 548 -35.15 15.17 5.74
C GLN A 548 -34.52 15.80 6.98
N GLN A 549 -33.37 16.44 6.84
CA GLN A 549 -32.70 17.12 7.94
C GLN A 549 -33.38 18.48 8.11
N PRO A 550 -34.19 18.71 9.17
CA PRO A 550 -34.87 19.98 9.35
C PRO A 550 -33.84 21.03 9.77
N GLU A 551 -33.58 22.02 8.90
CA GLU A 551 -32.82 23.21 9.25
C GLU A 551 -33.76 24.17 10.00
N GLN A 552 -33.43 24.53 11.23
CA GLN A 552 -34.22 25.49 12.02
C GLN A 552 -33.94 26.90 11.49
N GLN A 553 -34.96 27.58 10.97
CA GLN A 553 -34.87 29.00 10.63
C GLN A 553 -35.54 29.84 11.71
N GLU A 554 -34.94 30.98 12.02
CA GLU A 554 -35.50 31.96 12.94
C GLU A 554 -36.50 32.86 12.20
N LEU A 555 -37.71 33.01 12.75
CA LEU A 555 -38.66 34.02 12.28
C LEU A 555 -38.03 35.40 12.46
N SER A 556 -38.05 36.22 11.40
CA SER A 556 -37.48 37.57 11.47
C SER A 556 -38.13 38.38 12.61
N PRO A 557 -37.35 39.01 13.51
CA PRO A 557 -37.86 39.78 14.65
C PRO A 557 -38.80 40.92 14.27
N TRP A 558 -38.76 41.37 13.01
CA TRP A 558 -39.55 42.50 12.53
C TRP A 558 -41.07 42.24 12.65
N TYR A 559 -41.52 41.00 12.45
CA TYR A 559 -42.95 40.67 12.57
C TYR A 559 -43.45 40.87 14.00
N ALA A 560 -42.65 40.49 15.00
CA ALA A 560 -42.94 40.71 16.41
C ALA A 560 -42.91 42.22 16.75
N ALA A 561 -41.98 42.97 16.17
CA ALA A 561 -41.89 44.43 16.33
C ALA A 561 -43.13 45.16 15.78
N VAL A 562 -43.67 44.74 14.64
CA VAL A 562 -44.89 45.35 14.07
C VAL A 562 -46.12 45.10 14.94
N VAL A 563 -46.30 43.87 15.42
CA VAL A 563 -47.43 43.55 16.32
C VAL A 563 -47.36 44.37 17.59
N LEU A 564 -46.15 44.53 18.17
CA LEU A 564 -45.92 45.39 19.32
C LEU A 564 -46.24 46.86 19.01
N LEU A 565 -45.74 47.39 17.89
CA LEU A 565 -45.98 48.78 17.47
C LEU A 565 -47.47 49.08 17.26
N LEU A 566 -48.19 48.18 16.59
CA LEU A 566 -49.63 48.34 16.38
C LEU A 566 -50.41 48.30 17.70
N ALA A 567 -50.05 47.38 18.61
CA ALA A 567 -50.69 47.31 19.92
C ALA A 567 -50.42 48.57 20.77
N CYS A 568 -49.18 49.07 20.78
CA CYS A 568 -48.80 50.28 21.49
C CYS A 568 -49.43 51.55 20.91
N THR A 569 -49.53 51.66 19.59
CA THR A 569 -50.18 52.80 18.94
C THR A 569 -51.68 52.86 19.26
N VAL A 570 -52.38 51.73 19.25
CA VAL A 570 -53.80 51.66 19.65
C VAL A 570 -53.99 52.02 21.12
N LEU A 571 -53.13 51.52 22.03
CA LEU A 571 -53.18 51.89 23.45
C LEU A 571 -52.86 53.37 23.69
N TRP A 572 -51.98 53.97 22.90
CA TRP A 572 -51.65 55.39 22.98
C TRP A 572 -52.78 56.28 22.49
N ILE A 573 -53.38 55.95 21.34
CA ILE A 573 -54.55 56.66 20.78
C ILE A 573 -55.72 56.61 21.77
N GLU A 574 -55.97 55.44 22.37
CA GLU A 574 -57.06 55.26 23.34
C GLU A 574 -56.82 56.08 24.62
N ARG A 575 -55.57 56.17 25.09
CA ARG A 575 -55.21 57.06 26.19
C ARG A 575 -55.45 58.53 25.84
N LYS A 576 -55.13 58.98 24.62
CA LYS A 576 -55.35 60.38 24.20
C LYS A 576 -56.83 60.72 24.07
N LEU A 577 -57.64 59.81 23.52
CA LEU A 577 -59.08 59.99 23.36
C LEU A 577 -59.85 59.91 24.69
N ALA A 578 -59.23 59.42 25.77
CA ALA A 578 -59.84 59.38 27.10
C ALA A 578 -59.72 60.71 27.88
N TYR A 579 -58.91 61.67 27.40
CA TYR A 579 -58.75 63.01 28.00
C TYR A 579 -59.47 64.12 27.22
N THR A 580 -60.22 63.75 26.18
CA THR A 580 -61.15 64.59 25.41
C THR A 580 -62.56 64.10 25.66
#